data_AF-A0AAW1WC06-F1
#
_entry.id   AF-A0AAW1WC06-F1
#
_cell.length_a   1.000
_cell.length_b   1.000
_cell.length_c   1.000
_cell.angle_alpha   90.00
_cell.angle_beta   90.00
_cell.angle_gamma   90.00
#
_symmetry.space_group_name_H-M   'P 1'
#
loop_
_entity.id
_entity.type
_entity.pdbx_description
1 polymer ?
#
loop_
_entity_poly.entity_id
_entity_poly.type
_entity_poly.pdbx_seq_one_letter_code
_entity_poly.pdbx_strand_id
1 'polypeptide(L)'
;MPSGNLPGPAHDLVGVPVEEVSSIVCRAKDEFIIMATVGYPLWITSSTDNNAFHPETLNFGEYLRMSQRGIPTPYFQFKTSRHSATIRVSPITIVQTLMDVDQWLSIFCSMVTNAQILEILSPGEEESYKERMQVMSAEFVLPTPKISAREAQFVRYSHPQLDGSWIVDVSVDE
;
A
#
# COMPACT_ATOMS: atom_id res chain seq x y z
N MET A 1 -10.64 36.83 14.30
CA MET A 1 -9.60 36.32 13.39
C MET A 1 -10.25 35.19 12.59
N PRO A 2 -10.38 35.31 11.26
CA PRO A 2 -10.97 34.22 10.49
C PRO A 2 -9.99 33.05 10.47
N SER A 3 -10.51 31.89 10.82
CA SER A 3 -9.83 30.60 10.77
C SER A 3 -9.31 30.39 9.35
N GLY A 4 -7.99 30.41 9.18
CA GLY A 4 -7.37 29.99 7.95
C GLY A 4 -7.70 28.52 7.73
N ASN A 5 -8.55 28.24 6.74
CA ASN A 5 -8.60 26.91 6.14
C ASN A 5 -7.19 26.65 5.60
N LEU A 6 -6.43 25.83 6.31
CA LEU A 6 -5.27 25.17 5.71
C LEU A 6 -5.82 24.35 4.54
N PRO A 7 -5.36 24.58 3.30
CA PRO A 7 -5.65 23.64 2.23
C PRO A 7 -5.13 22.27 2.66
N GLY A 8 -5.98 21.25 2.58
CA GLY A 8 -5.56 19.87 2.79
C GLY A 8 -4.49 19.45 1.78
N PRO A 9 -3.73 18.37 2.06
CA PRO A 9 -2.51 17.97 1.33
C PRO A 9 -2.73 17.49 -0.13
N ALA A 10 -3.90 17.76 -0.72
CA ALA A 10 -4.25 17.38 -2.09
C ALA A 10 -3.43 18.07 -3.21
N HIS A 11 -2.46 18.92 -2.86
CA HIS A 11 -1.72 19.75 -3.82
C HIS A 11 -0.36 19.17 -4.25
N ASP A 12 0.13 18.08 -3.65
CA ASP A 12 1.55 17.69 -3.76
C ASP A 12 1.89 16.79 -4.96
N LEU A 13 0.91 16.24 -5.70
CA LEU A 13 1.16 15.63 -7.03
C LEU A 13 0.84 16.54 -8.21
N VAL A 14 0.18 17.68 -7.98
CA VAL A 14 -0.21 18.58 -9.07
C VAL A 14 1.04 19.21 -9.66
N GLY A 15 1.55 18.63 -10.75
CA GLY A 15 2.74 19.08 -11.45
C GLY A 15 3.99 18.21 -11.23
N VAL A 16 3.92 17.12 -10.46
CA VAL A 16 5.03 16.16 -10.38
C VAL A 16 5.08 15.36 -11.71
N PRO A 17 6.25 15.27 -12.37
CA PRO A 17 6.38 14.47 -13.59
C PRO A 17 6.03 13.00 -13.33
N VAL A 18 5.26 12.40 -14.23
CA VAL A 18 4.89 10.97 -14.16
C VAL A 18 6.12 10.06 -14.03
N GLU A 19 7.24 10.43 -14.64
CA GLU A 19 8.51 9.69 -14.55
C GLU A 19 9.07 9.64 -13.13
N GLU A 20 8.93 10.72 -12.37
CA GLU A 20 9.39 10.80 -10.99
C GLU A 20 8.52 9.94 -10.08
N VAL A 21 7.19 10.02 -10.24
CA VAL A 21 6.24 9.15 -9.53
C VAL A 21 6.51 7.68 -9.87
N SER A 22 6.71 7.37 -11.15
CA SER A 22 7.01 6.01 -11.62
C SER A 22 8.30 5.46 -10.99
N SER A 23 9.34 6.29 -10.85
CA SER A 23 10.59 5.90 -10.19
C SER A 23 10.38 5.54 -8.71
N ILE A 24 9.60 6.34 -7.98
CA ILE A 24 9.25 6.07 -6.57
C ILE A 24 8.47 4.76 -6.46
N VAL A 25 7.45 4.58 -7.29
CA VAL A 25 6.63 3.37 -7.33
C VAL A 25 7.45 2.14 -7.68
N CYS A 26 8.37 2.23 -8.66
CA CYS A 26 9.25 1.12 -9.02
C CYS A 26 10.15 0.70 -7.86
N ARG A 27 10.71 1.66 -7.12
CA ARG A 27 11.52 1.38 -5.91
C ARG A 27 10.68 0.73 -4.82
N ALA A 28 9.47 1.24 -4.57
CA ALA A 28 8.55 0.67 -3.60
C ALA A 28 8.13 -0.76 -3.97
N LYS A 29 7.92 -1.04 -5.26
CA LYS A 29 7.63 -2.37 -5.79
C LYS A 29 8.81 -3.33 -5.60
N ASP A 30 10.02 -2.93 -5.95
CA ASP A 30 11.20 -3.79 -5.78
C ASP A 30 11.41 -4.15 -4.30
N GLU A 31 11.20 -3.18 -3.40
CA GLU A 31 11.22 -3.41 -1.96
C GLU A 31 10.06 -4.32 -1.49
N PHE A 32 8.85 -4.10 -1.99
CA PHE A 32 7.69 -4.92 -1.68
C PHE A 32 7.95 -6.39 -2.03
N ILE A 33 8.51 -6.67 -3.21
CA ILE A 33 8.84 -8.04 -3.64
C ILE A 33 9.79 -8.70 -2.65
N ILE A 34 10.82 -7.99 -2.18
CA ILE A 34 11.73 -8.50 -1.15
C ILE A 34 10.97 -8.81 0.15
N MET A 35 10.16 -7.86 0.64
CA MET A 35 9.43 -8.02 1.90
C MET A 35 8.37 -9.13 1.86
N ALA A 36 7.73 -9.32 0.71
CA ALA A 36 6.68 -10.31 0.51
C ALA A 36 7.24 -11.73 0.34
N THR A 37 8.38 -11.89 -0.32
CA THR A 37 8.89 -13.22 -0.73
C THR A 37 9.99 -13.76 0.18
N VAL A 38 10.78 -12.90 0.83
CA VAL A 38 11.86 -13.35 1.71
C VAL A 38 11.28 -13.71 3.07
N GLY A 39 11.62 -14.89 3.58
CA GLY A 39 11.28 -15.34 4.93
C GLY A 39 12.39 -14.99 5.92
N TYR A 40 12.85 -15.98 6.69
CA TYR A 40 14.07 -15.86 7.47
C TYR A 40 15.29 -15.64 6.55
N PRO A 41 16.24 -14.73 6.87
CA PRO A 41 16.40 -14.00 8.13
C PRO A 41 15.71 -12.62 8.18
N LEU A 42 15.02 -12.21 7.11
CA LEU A 42 14.34 -10.91 7.04
C LEU A 42 13.16 -10.84 8.02
N TRP A 43 12.38 -11.90 8.09
CA TRP A 43 11.26 -12.03 9.03
C TRP A 43 11.57 -13.10 10.06
N ILE A 44 11.52 -12.69 11.33
CA ILE A 44 11.77 -13.54 12.49
C ILE A 44 10.41 -13.90 13.08
N THR A 45 10.08 -15.18 13.05
CA THR A 45 8.88 -15.72 13.70
C THR A 45 9.15 -15.92 15.19
N SER A 46 8.28 -15.36 16.03
CA SER A 46 8.28 -15.68 17.46
C SER A 46 7.64 -17.05 17.67
N SER A 47 8.43 -18.01 18.17
CA SER A 47 7.99 -19.37 18.50
C SER A 47 7.28 -19.45 19.85
N THR A 48 6.30 -18.59 20.10
CA THR A 48 5.49 -18.70 21.33
C THR A 48 4.23 -19.52 21.02
N ASP A 49 4.03 -20.57 21.82
CA ASP A 49 2.92 -21.54 21.91
C ASP A 49 1.81 -21.49 20.85
N ASN A 50 1.66 -22.62 20.13
CA ASN A 50 0.47 -23.28 19.52
C ASN A 50 -0.84 -22.53 19.22
N ASN A 51 -0.87 -21.20 19.18
CA ASN A 51 -2.04 -20.41 18.89
C ASN A 51 -1.85 -19.66 17.56
N ALA A 52 -2.93 -19.55 16.81
CA ALA A 52 -2.98 -19.35 15.35
C ALA A 52 -2.36 -18.06 14.76
N PHE A 53 -1.64 -17.26 15.56
CA PHE A 53 -0.96 -16.05 15.11
C PHE A 53 0.49 -16.07 15.59
N HIS A 54 1.42 -16.38 14.70
CA HIS A 54 2.85 -16.16 14.93
C HIS A 54 3.19 -14.73 14.49
N PRO A 55 3.37 -13.77 15.42
CA PRO A 55 3.78 -12.43 15.03
C PRO A 55 5.18 -12.52 14.40
N GLU A 56 5.29 -12.02 13.17
CA GLU A 56 6.54 -11.88 12.46
C GLU A 56 7.13 -10.51 12.75
N THR A 57 8.38 -10.49 13.19
CA THR A 57 9.13 -9.26 13.44
C THR A 57 10.16 -9.08 12.34
N LEU A 58 10.20 -7.89 11.74
CA LEU A 58 11.21 -7.57 10.74
C LEU A 58 12.58 -7.41 11.39
N ASN A 59 13.56 -8.10 10.85
CA ASN A 59 14.96 -7.85 11.13
C ASN A 59 15.40 -6.59 10.36
N PHE A 60 15.45 -5.47 11.07
CA PHE A 60 15.78 -4.18 10.48
C PHE A 60 17.20 -4.13 9.87
N GLY A 61 18.16 -4.86 10.44
CA GLY A 61 19.52 -4.93 9.91
C GLY A 61 19.56 -5.64 8.55
N GLU A 62 18.85 -6.76 8.43
CA GLU A 62 18.71 -7.47 7.14
C GLU A 62 17.90 -6.66 6.13
N TYR A 63 16.86 -5.95 6.57
CA TYR A 63 16.09 -5.06 5.72
C TYR A 63 16.95 -3.95 5.11
N LEU A 64 17.78 -3.25 5.89
CA LEU A 64 18.67 -2.20 5.37
C LEU A 64 19.70 -2.78 4.39
N ARG A 65 20.21 -3.98 4.68
CA ARG A 65 21.15 -4.68 3.80
C ARG A 65 20.53 -5.05 2.45
N MET A 66 19.25 -5.46 2.43
CA MET A 66 18.57 -5.92 1.21
C MET A 66 17.93 -4.78 0.41
N SER A 67 17.28 -3.83 1.08
CA SER A 67 16.51 -2.74 0.44
C SER A 67 17.39 -1.63 -0.13
N GLN A 68 18.69 -1.61 0.21
CA GLN A 68 19.63 -0.54 -0.15
C GLN A 68 19.13 0.86 0.27
N ARG A 69 18.19 0.93 1.22
CA ARG A 69 17.69 2.19 1.76
C ARG A 69 18.69 2.77 2.77
N GLY A 70 18.76 4.10 2.79
CA GLY A 70 19.45 4.82 3.85
C GLY A 70 18.79 4.61 5.21
N ILE A 71 19.53 4.88 6.28
CA ILE A 71 19.00 4.85 7.65
C ILE A 71 17.87 5.91 7.72
N PRO A 72 16.67 5.55 8.23
CA PRO A 72 15.58 6.50 8.43
C PRO A 72 16.02 7.69 9.28
N THR A 73 15.40 8.85 9.05
CA THR A 73 15.69 10.03 9.87
C THR A 73 15.39 9.73 11.35
N PRO A 74 16.18 10.26 12.30
CA PRO A 74 16.09 9.88 13.71
C PRO A 74 14.73 10.14 14.37
N TYR A 75 13.88 10.96 13.74
CA TYR A 75 12.57 11.33 14.23
C TYR A 75 11.43 10.47 13.65
N PHE A 76 11.73 9.56 12.71
CA PHE A 76 10.75 8.70 12.08
C PHE A 76 10.65 7.35 12.80
N GLN A 77 9.46 7.03 13.32
CA GLN A 77 9.20 5.70 13.88
C GLN A 77 8.89 4.72 12.76
N PHE A 78 9.82 3.81 12.47
CA PHE A 78 9.58 2.73 11.53
C PHE A 78 8.73 1.64 12.18
N LYS A 79 7.57 1.35 11.59
CA LYS A 79 6.72 0.22 11.95
C LYS A 79 6.45 -0.60 10.70
N THR A 80 6.52 -1.92 10.84
CA THR A 80 6.16 -2.83 9.76
C THR A 80 5.33 -3.98 10.30
N SER A 81 4.49 -4.54 9.44
CA SER A 81 3.68 -5.71 9.74
C SER A 81 3.54 -6.55 8.49
N ARG A 82 3.55 -7.87 8.65
CA ARG A 82 3.22 -8.83 7.58
C ARG A 82 2.10 -9.74 8.03
N HIS A 83 1.16 -9.98 7.13
CA HIS A 83 0.08 -10.93 7.33
C HIS A 83 -0.07 -11.79 6.08
N SER A 84 -0.42 -13.05 6.26
CA SER A 84 -0.64 -14.01 5.19
C SER A 84 -1.86 -14.86 5.51
N ALA A 85 -2.70 -15.08 4.50
CA ALA A 85 -3.89 -15.89 4.59
C ALA A 85 -4.13 -16.65 3.28
N THR A 86 -4.73 -17.83 3.36
CA THR A 86 -5.17 -18.58 2.19
C THR A 86 -6.64 -18.27 1.91
N ILE A 87 -6.93 -17.84 0.69
CA ILE A 87 -8.29 -17.55 0.23
C ILE A 87 -8.61 -18.34 -1.05
N ARG A 88 -9.88 -18.67 -1.25
CA ARG A 88 -10.37 -19.47 -2.39
C ARG A 88 -10.82 -18.58 -3.56
N VAL A 89 -10.00 -17.61 -3.92
CA VAL A 89 -10.30 -16.63 -4.99
C VAL A 89 -9.10 -16.58 -5.94
N SER A 90 -9.35 -16.36 -7.24
CA SER A 90 -8.29 -16.19 -8.23
C SER A 90 -7.43 -14.96 -7.92
N PRO A 91 -6.09 -15.05 -8.02
CA PRO A 91 -5.19 -13.90 -7.82
C PRO A 91 -5.54 -12.68 -8.67
N ILE A 92 -6.01 -12.91 -9.91
CA ILE A 92 -6.39 -11.83 -10.83
C ILE A 92 -7.67 -11.14 -10.35
N THR A 93 -8.65 -11.91 -9.88
CA THR A 93 -9.90 -11.35 -9.34
C THR A 93 -9.65 -10.47 -8.13
N ILE A 94 -8.73 -10.85 -7.24
CA ILE A 94 -8.34 -10.01 -6.09
C ILE A 94 -7.80 -8.66 -6.57
N VAL A 95 -6.90 -8.67 -7.57
CA VAL A 95 -6.35 -7.44 -8.14
C VAL A 95 -7.45 -6.58 -8.76
N GLN A 96 -8.31 -7.16 -9.61
CA GLN A 96 -9.42 -6.45 -10.25
C GLN A 96 -10.34 -5.79 -9.21
N THR A 97 -10.74 -6.53 -8.18
CA THR A 97 -11.56 -6.03 -7.09
C THR A 97 -10.92 -4.88 -6.31
N LEU A 98 -9.60 -4.90 -6.11
CA LEU A 98 -8.89 -3.82 -5.41
C LEU A 98 -8.60 -2.61 -6.32
N MET A 99 -8.56 -2.80 -7.64
CA MET A 99 -8.32 -1.73 -8.62
C MET A 99 -9.62 -0.98 -9.02
N ASP A 100 -10.75 -1.67 -8.98
CA ASP A 100 -12.09 -1.12 -9.18
C ASP A 100 -12.62 -0.49 -7.88
N VAL A 101 -12.90 0.82 -7.90
CA VAL A 101 -13.33 1.59 -6.72
C VAL A 101 -14.64 1.06 -6.14
N ASP A 102 -15.61 0.74 -7.00
CA ASP A 102 -16.95 0.32 -6.55
C ASP A 102 -16.88 -1.07 -5.90
N GLN A 103 -16.11 -1.98 -6.49
CA GLN A 103 -15.87 -3.30 -5.90
C GLN A 103 -15.06 -3.22 -4.61
N TRP A 104 -14.01 -2.40 -4.59
CA TRP A 104 -13.18 -2.21 -3.42
C TRP A 104 -14.00 -1.69 -2.24
N LEU A 105 -14.81 -0.64 -2.46
CA LEU A 105 -15.73 -0.10 -1.45
C LEU A 105 -16.78 -1.12 -1.02
N SER A 106 -17.35 -1.88 -1.96
CA SER A 106 -18.36 -2.89 -1.62
C SER A 106 -17.82 -3.99 -0.70
N ILE A 107 -16.56 -4.42 -0.88
CA ILE A 107 -15.97 -5.50 -0.07
C ILE A 107 -15.38 -4.97 1.23
N PHE A 108 -14.78 -3.78 1.20
CA PHE A 108 -14.07 -3.19 2.34
C PHE A 108 -14.84 -2.05 3.02
N CYS A 109 -16.16 -1.98 2.86
CA CYS A 109 -17.02 -0.90 3.39
C CYS A 109 -16.91 -0.67 4.91
N SER A 110 -16.47 -1.68 5.66
CA SER A 110 -16.23 -1.56 7.10
C SER A 110 -14.93 -0.82 7.46
N MET A 111 -14.03 -0.64 6.50
CA MET A 111 -12.71 -0.02 6.67
C MET A 111 -12.49 1.18 5.75
N VAL A 112 -13.11 1.18 4.57
CA VAL A 112 -13.02 2.23 3.55
C VAL A 112 -14.42 2.77 3.32
N THR A 113 -14.67 4.01 3.72
CA THR A 113 -15.99 4.65 3.61
C THR A 113 -16.17 5.41 2.31
N ASN A 114 -15.08 5.87 1.72
CA ASN A 114 -15.06 6.59 0.46
C ASN A 114 -13.74 6.32 -0.27
N ALA A 115 -13.76 6.28 -1.59
CA ALA A 115 -12.59 6.17 -2.43
C ALA A 115 -12.87 6.74 -3.82
N GLN A 116 -11.86 7.32 -4.45
CA GLN A 116 -11.96 7.82 -5.82
C GLN A 116 -10.61 7.76 -6.53
N ILE A 117 -10.65 7.55 -7.85
CA ILE A 117 -9.50 7.74 -8.72
C ILE A 117 -9.39 9.24 -9.02
N LEU A 118 -8.28 9.85 -8.66
CA LEU A 118 -7.97 11.26 -8.95
C LEU A 118 -7.38 11.41 -10.34
N GLU A 119 -6.46 10.53 -10.72
CA GLU A 119 -5.75 10.57 -12.00
C GLU A 119 -5.26 9.19 -12.42
N ILE A 120 -5.20 8.93 -13.72
CA ILE A 120 -4.60 7.72 -14.29
C ILE A 120 -3.25 8.09 -14.89
N LEU A 121 -2.18 7.67 -14.23
CA LEU A 121 -0.80 7.97 -14.64
C LEU A 121 -0.30 7.00 -15.72
N SER A 122 -0.71 5.73 -15.62
CA SER A 122 -0.49 4.70 -16.64
C SER A 122 -1.77 3.91 -16.85
N PRO A 123 -2.34 3.88 -18.07
CA PRO A 123 -3.64 3.26 -18.31
C PRO A 123 -3.62 1.74 -18.13
N GLY A 124 -2.49 1.07 -18.36
CA GLY A 124 -2.36 -0.38 -18.29
C GLY A 124 -3.26 -1.13 -19.28
N GLU A 125 -3.42 -2.44 -19.07
CA GLU A 125 -4.45 -3.25 -19.73
C GLU A 125 -5.82 -3.02 -19.07
N GLU A 126 -6.87 -2.83 -19.87
CA GLU A 126 -8.18 -2.40 -19.40
C GLU A 126 -8.91 -3.45 -18.53
N GLU A 127 -8.93 -4.73 -18.96
CA GLU A 127 -9.66 -5.78 -18.24
C GLU A 127 -8.89 -6.33 -17.03
N SER A 128 -7.56 -6.46 -17.15
CA SER A 128 -6.73 -7.09 -16.13
C SER A 128 -6.19 -6.07 -15.11
N TYR A 129 -6.14 -4.78 -15.47
CA TYR A 129 -5.38 -3.75 -14.77
C TYR A 129 -3.88 -4.04 -14.74
N LYS A 130 -3.35 -4.75 -15.73
CA LYS A 130 -1.91 -5.03 -15.80
C LYS A 130 -1.12 -3.77 -16.12
N GLU A 131 -0.10 -3.50 -15.30
CA GLU A 131 0.72 -2.28 -15.36
C GLU A 131 -0.07 -0.97 -15.21
N ARG A 132 -1.25 -1.04 -14.58
CA ARG A 132 -2.11 0.11 -14.31
C ARG A 132 -1.56 0.88 -13.12
N MET A 133 -1.34 2.19 -13.29
CA MET A 133 -0.91 3.10 -12.24
C MET A 133 -1.90 4.26 -12.11
N GLN A 134 -2.49 4.45 -10.94
CA GLN A 134 -3.52 5.46 -10.70
C GLN A 134 -3.33 6.15 -9.34
N VAL A 135 -3.59 7.45 -9.30
CA VAL A 135 -3.64 8.23 -8.06
C VAL A 135 -5.02 8.05 -7.45
N MET A 136 -5.05 7.70 -6.17
CA MET A 136 -6.25 7.42 -5.40
C MET A 136 -6.36 8.38 -4.22
N SER A 137 -7.58 8.77 -3.87
CA SER A 137 -7.92 9.20 -2.51
C SER A 137 -8.82 8.14 -1.88
N ALA A 138 -8.60 7.82 -0.62
CA ALA A 138 -9.49 6.97 0.16
C ALA A 138 -9.64 7.44 1.61
N GLU A 139 -10.85 7.33 2.13
CA GLU A 139 -11.19 7.60 3.51
C GLU A 139 -11.24 6.29 4.30
N PHE A 140 -10.30 6.14 5.24
CA PHE A 140 -10.16 4.98 6.11
C PHE A 140 -10.77 5.23 7.48
N VAL A 141 -11.57 4.28 7.95
CA VAL A 141 -12.12 4.25 9.30
C VAL A 141 -11.51 3.12 10.10
N LEU A 142 -11.14 3.43 11.34
CA LEU A 142 -10.75 2.40 12.30
C LEU A 142 -11.99 1.95 13.07
N PRO A 143 -12.10 0.66 13.41
CA PRO A 143 -13.20 0.13 14.21
C PRO A 143 -13.07 0.51 15.70
N THR A 144 -12.66 1.74 15.99
CA THR A 144 -12.49 2.28 17.34
C THR A 144 -13.17 3.66 17.44
N PRO A 145 -14.02 3.90 18.45
CA PRO A 145 -14.85 5.11 18.54
C PRO A 145 -14.08 6.42 18.82
N LYS A 146 -12.75 6.35 18.98
CA LYS A 146 -11.91 7.49 19.39
C LYS A 146 -11.05 8.07 18.27
N ILE A 147 -11.06 7.47 17.09
CA ILE A 147 -10.22 7.90 15.97
C ILE A 147 -11.16 8.29 14.82
N SER A 148 -11.07 9.54 14.39
CA SER A 148 -11.80 10.02 13.22
C SER A 148 -11.34 9.28 11.96
N ALA A 149 -12.19 9.27 10.96
CA ALA A 149 -11.80 8.84 9.63
C ALA A 149 -10.56 9.62 9.15
N ARG A 150 -9.71 8.96 8.36
CA ARG A 150 -8.48 9.54 7.80
C ARG A 150 -8.55 9.44 6.30
N GLU A 151 -8.51 10.57 5.62
CA GLU A 151 -8.27 10.60 4.18
C GLU A 151 -6.78 10.40 3.91
N ALA A 152 -6.45 9.56 2.94
CA ALA A 152 -5.09 9.34 2.47
C ALA A 152 -5.07 9.37 0.94
N GLN A 153 -4.03 9.97 0.39
CA GLN A 153 -3.75 9.96 -1.04
C GLN A 153 -2.53 9.09 -1.33
N PHE A 154 -2.65 8.24 -2.33
CA PHE A 154 -1.60 7.28 -2.67
C PHE A 154 -1.65 6.93 -4.15
N VAL A 155 -0.51 6.51 -4.70
CA VAL A 155 -0.41 5.92 -6.02
C VAL A 155 -0.56 4.41 -5.87
N ARG A 156 -1.56 3.84 -6.55
CA ARG A 156 -1.80 2.39 -6.63
C ARG A 156 -1.29 1.85 -7.96
N TYR A 157 -0.45 0.82 -7.89
CA TYR A 157 0.13 0.16 -9.06
C TYR A 157 -0.03 -1.35 -8.98
N SER A 158 -0.46 -1.97 -10.08
CA SER A 158 -0.81 -3.39 -10.12
C SER A 158 -0.10 -4.19 -11.21
N HIS A 159 0.18 -5.44 -10.88
CA HIS A 159 0.70 -6.45 -11.79
C HIS A 159 0.00 -7.78 -11.53
N PRO A 160 -1.11 -8.07 -12.23
CA PRO A 160 -1.80 -9.35 -12.16
C PRO A 160 -1.02 -10.40 -12.97
N GLN A 161 -0.70 -11.53 -12.35
CA GLN A 161 -0.10 -12.68 -13.01
C GLN A 161 -0.53 -13.97 -12.28
N LEU A 162 -0.73 -15.06 -13.02
CA LEU A 162 -1.18 -16.34 -12.46
C LEU A 162 -0.32 -16.82 -11.27
N ASP A 163 1.00 -16.62 -11.36
CA ASP A 163 1.99 -17.07 -10.38
C ASP A 163 2.67 -15.92 -9.63
N GLY A 164 1.99 -14.78 -9.45
CA GLY A 164 2.64 -13.64 -8.78
C GLY A 164 1.92 -12.31 -8.86
N SER A 165 0.59 -12.28 -8.69
CA SER A 165 -0.14 -11.02 -8.64
C SER A 165 0.26 -10.15 -7.45
N TRP A 166 0.43 -8.84 -7.67
CA TRP A 166 0.63 -7.87 -6.58
C TRP A 166 0.00 -6.51 -6.88
N ILE A 167 -0.24 -5.77 -5.79
CA ILE A 167 -0.60 -4.35 -5.78
C ILE A 167 0.31 -3.65 -4.79
N VAL A 168 0.80 -2.48 -5.16
CA VAL A 168 1.60 -1.60 -4.30
C VAL A 168 0.91 -0.25 -4.22
N ASP A 169 0.66 0.20 -2.99
CA ASP A 169 0.17 1.54 -2.67
C ASP A 169 1.33 2.35 -2.07
N VAL A 170 1.61 3.52 -2.65
CA VAL A 170 2.66 4.43 -2.16
C VAL A 170 2.03 5.75 -1.79
N SER A 171 2.19 6.17 -0.53
CA SER A 171 1.74 7.49 -0.06
C SER A 171 2.29 8.59 -0.96
N VAL A 172 1.44 9.56 -1.23
CA VAL A 172 1.81 10.82 -1.89
C VAL A 172 2.38 11.83 -0.89
N ASP A 173 1.95 11.72 0.35
CA ASP A 173 2.38 12.58 1.44
C ASP A 173 3.69 12.03 2.02
N GLU A 174 4.77 12.83 2.02
CA GLU A 174 6.01 12.60 2.78
C GLU A 174 6.03 13.35 4.11
#